data_AF-A0A7C9P9M3-F1
#
_entry.id   AF-A0A7C9P9M3-F1
#
_cell.length_a   1.000
_cell.length_b   1.000
_cell.length_c   1.000
_cell.angle_alpha   90.00
_cell.angle_beta   90.00
_cell.angle_gamma   90.00
#
_symmetry.space_group_name_H-M   'P 1'
#
loop_
_entity.id
_entity.type
_entity.pdbx_description
1 polymer ?
#
loop_
_entity_poly.entity_id
_entity_poly.type
_entity_poly.pdbx_seq_one_letter_code
_entity_poly.pdbx_strand_id
1 'polypeptide(L)' 'TRLGSRPLGEALFNNPRIQRKALVFRKLTPRHPLFRRIDRYQTQATRVLWARRSLFCLNGRPLLVTEVFLPAIDNL' A
#
# COMPACT_ATOMS: atom_id res chain seq x y z
N THR A 1 5.07 -18.17 -4.36
CA THR A 1 5.12 -17.04 -5.31
C THR A 1 6.41 -16.28 -5.07
N ARG A 2 7.38 -16.33 -6.00
CA ARG A 2 8.59 -15.49 -5.92
C ARG A 2 8.33 -14.22 -6.72
N LEU A 3 8.04 -13.11 -6.05
CA LEU A 3 7.78 -11.82 -6.71
C LEU A 3 9.06 -11.19 -7.25
N GLY A 4 10.22 -11.43 -6.62
CA GLY A 4 11.49 -10.85 -7.05
C GLY A 4 11.40 -9.32 -7.11
N SER A 5 11.86 -8.73 -8.22
CA SER A 5 11.73 -7.31 -8.54
C SER A 5 10.39 -6.94 -9.20
N ARG A 6 9.50 -7.90 -9.46
CA ARG A 6 8.22 -7.63 -10.11
C ARG A 6 7.25 -6.97 -9.13
N PRO A 7 6.63 -5.83 -9.49
CA PRO A 7 5.66 -5.18 -8.64
C PRO A 7 4.50 -6.12 -8.29
N LEU A 8 4.15 -6.19 -7.01
CA LEU A 8 3.02 -6.99 -6.55
C LEU A 8 1.73 -6.60 -7.28
N GLY A 9 1.51 -5.29 -7.50
CA GLY A 9 0.33 -4.80 -8.23
C GLY A 9 0.17 -5.43 -9.61
N GLU A 10 1.27 -5.60 -10.34
CA GLU A 10 1.26 -6.24 -11.65
C GLU A 10 0.81 -7.71 -11.56
N ALA A 11 1.33 -8.46 -10.59
CA ALA A 11 0.92 -9.85 -10.35
C ALA A 11 -0.54 -9.97 -9.88
N LEU A 12 -1.06 -8.95 -9.19
CA LEU A 12 -2.44 -8.91 -8.69
C LEU A 12 -3.45 -8.51 -9.77
N PHE A 13 -3.12 -7.54 -10.62
CA PHE A 13 -4.07 -6.99 -11.60
C PHE A 13 -4.11 -7.77 -12.92
N ASN A 14 -3.03 -8.47 -13.28
CA ASN A 14 -2.98 -9.25 -14.52
C ASN A 14 -3.60 -10.66 -14.39
N ASN A 15 -4.11 -11.03 -13.22
CA ASN A 15 -4.75 -12.32 -13.01
C ASN A 15 -6.27 -12.14 -12.82
N PRO A 16 -7.10 -12.50 -13.82
CA PRO A 16 -8.55 -12.28 -13.77
C PRO A 16 -9.26 -13.09 -12.68
N ARG A 17 -8.59 -14.08 -12.07
CA ARG A 17 -9.13 -14.84 -10.93
C ARG A 17 -9.01 -14.11 -9.60
N ILE A 18 -8.30 -12.98 -9.57
CA ILE A 18 -8.13 -12.19 -8.36
C ILE A 18 -9.33 -11.25 -8.22
N GLN A 19 -10.08 -11.45 -7.14
CA GLN A 19 -11.16 -10.55 -6.76
C GLN A 19 -10.62 -9.46 -5.85
N ARG A 20 -10.82 -8.21 -6.23
CA ARG A 20 -10.47 -7.06 -5.41
C ARG A 20 -11.72 -6.54 -4.69
N LYS A 21 -11.63 -6.32 -3.38
CA LYS A 21 -12.66 -5.67 -2.58
C LYS A 21 -12.47 -4.14 -2.56
N ALA A 22 -13.49 -3.43 -2.11
CA ALA A 22 -13.48 -1.97 -2.05
C ALA A 22 -12.22 -1.38 -1.40
N LEU A 23 -11.81 -0.22 -1.91
CA LEU A 23 -10.73 0.56 -1.33
C LEU A 23 -11.21 1.28 -0.08
N VAL A 24 -10.35 1.32 0.93
CA VAL A 24 -10.51 2.17 2.11
C VAL A 24 -9.30 3.06 2.22
N PHE A 25 -9.53 4.34 2.53
CA PHE A 25 -8.50 5.36 2.64
C PHE A 25 -8.33 5.82 4.08
N ARG A 26 -7.11 6.20 4.46
CA ARG A 26 -6.83 6.76 5.78
C ARG A 26 -5.71 7.78 5.74
N LYS A 27 -5.93 8.87 6.47
CA LYS A 27 -4.90 9.85 6.82
C LYS A 27 -4.09 9.32 8.01
N LEU A 28 -2.80 9.06 7.81
CA LEU A 28 -1.88 8.63 8.86
C LEU A 28 -1.22 9.85 9.48
N THR A 29 -1.28 9.95 10.81
CA THR A 29 -0.65 11.02 11.59
C THR A 29 0.53 10.43 12.41
N PRO A 30 1.38 11.26 13.05
CA PRO A 30 2.50 10.79 13.87
C PRO A 30 2.14 9.79 14.98
N ARG A 31 0.87 9.77 15.41
CA ARG A 31 0.35 8.80 16.38
C ARG A 31 0.17 7.39 15.78
N HIS A 32 0.14 7.23 14.47
CA HIS A 32 -0.04 5.95 13.80
C HIS A 32 1.29 5.16 13.73
N PRO A 33 1.34 3.87 14.11
CA PRO A 33 2.57 3.08 14.07
C PRO A 33 3.25 3.02 12.70
N LEU A 34 2.44 2.91 11.63
CA LEU A 34 2.97 2.88 10.26
C LEU A 34 3.63 4.21 9.86
N PHE A 35 3.08 5.35 10.32
CA PHE A 35 3.71 6.66 10.10
C PHE A 35 5.08 6.68 10.75
N ARG A 36 5.18 6.34 12.05
CA ARG A 36 6.45 6.34 12.78
C ARG A 36 7.51 5.42 12.19
N ARG A 37 7.11 4.33 11.52
CA ARG A 37 8.05 3.44 10.84
C ARG A 37 8.61 4.07 9.58
N ILE A 38 7.77 4.73 8.79
CA ILE A 38 8.15 5.36 7.51
C ILE A 38 8.96 6.63 7.75
N ASP A 39 8.57 7.42 8.73
CA ASP A 39 9.21 8.70 9.09
C ASP A 39 10.71 8.57 9.38
N ARG A 40 11.15 7.42 9.91
CA ARG A 40 12.56 7.11 10.18
C ARG A 40 13.45 7.04 8.93
N TYR A 41 12.85 6.85 7.76
CA TYR A 41 13.57 6.69 6.49
C TYR A 41 13.28 7.83 5.51
N GLN A 42 12.46 8.81 5.91
CA GLN A 42 12.16 9.97 5.09
C GLN A 42 13.22 11.05 5.25
N THR A 43 13.62 11.64 4.13
CA THR A 43 14.44 12.86 4.08
C THR A 43 13.59 14.12 4.16
N GLN A 44 12.35 14.06 3.66
CA GLN A 44 11.41 15.16 3.67
C GLN A 44 10.44 15.03 4.85
N ALA A 45 10.42 16.06 5.71
CA ALA A 45 9.48 16.11 6.81
C ALA A 45 8.04 16.22 6.29
N THR A 46 7.15 15.38 6.81
CA THR A 46 5.70 15.48 6.58
C THR A 46 4.95 15.35 7.90
N ARG A 47 3.76 15.94 8.00
CA ARG A 47 2.85 15.75 9.15
C ARG A 47 1.80 14.69 8.88
N VAL A 48 1.68 14.24 7.64
CA VAL A 48 0.61 13.38 7.16
C VAL A 48 1.13 12.47 6.06
N LEU A 49 0.74 11.19 6.12
CA LEU A 49 0.84 10.29 4.98
C LEU A 49 -0.55 9.80 4.61
N TRP A 50 -0.88 9.77 3.32
CA TRP A 50 -2.09 9.09 2.86
C TRP A 50 -1.80 7.61 2.71
N ALA A 51 -2.77 6.78 3.09
CA ALA A 51 -2.71 5.35 2.88
C ALA A 51 -4.02 4.85 2.30
N ARG A 52 -3.95 3.82 1.46
CA ARG A 52 -5.11 3.08 0.99
C ARG A 52 -4.94 1.59 1.24
N ARG A 53 -6.06 0.90 1.40
CA ARG A 53 -6.10 -0.52 1.72
C ARG A 53 -7.17 -1.21 0.90
N SER A 54 -6.85 -2.41 0.40
CA SER A 54 -7.80 -3.28 -0.30
C SER A 54 -7.50 -4.74 0.01
N LEU A 55 -8.56 -5.54 0.09
CA LEU A 55 -8.47 -6.98 0.20
C LEU A 55 -8.50 -7.59 -1.20
N PHE A 56 -7.48 -8.38 -1.53
CA PHE A 56 -7.42 -9.20 -2.73
C PHE A 56 -7.67 -10.65 -2.35
N CYS A 57 -8.49 -11.35 -3.10
CA CYS A 57 -8.78 -12.77 -2.88
C CYS A 57 -8.44 -13.58 -4.13
N LEU A 58 -7.61 -14.60 -3.99
CA LEU A 58 -7.33 -15.58 -5.03
C LEU A 58 -7.73 -16.97 -4.51
N ASN A 59 -8.70 -17.62 -5.17
CA ASN A 59 -9.17 -18.96 -4.78
C ASN A 59 -9.53 -19.04 -3.27
N GLY A 60 -10.24 -18.04 -2.75
CA GLY A 60 -10.61 -17.94 -1.34
C GLY A 60 -9.47 -17.57 -0.39
N ARG A 61 -8.24 -17.37 -0.88
CA ARG A 61 -7.08 -16.97 -0.06
C ARG A 61 -6.97 -15.44 0.00
N PRO A 62 -7.19 -14.82 1.17
CA PRO A 62 -7.14 -13.37 1.32
C PRO A 62 -5.69 -12.85 1.37
N LEU A 63 -5.46 -11.71 0.72
CA LEU A 63 -4.26 -10.90 0.79
C LEU A 63 -4.66 -9.44 1.03
N LEU A 64 -4.34 -8.92 2.21
CA LEU A 64 -4.58 -7.51 2.52
C LEU A 64 -3.38 -6.67 2.11
N VAL A 65 -3.59 -5.72 1.19
CA VAL A 65 -2.55 -4.80 0.73
C VAL A 65 -2.82 -3.43 1.32
N THR A 66 -1.79 -2.84 1.95
CA THR A 66 -1.79 -1.44 2.39
C THR A 66 -0.70 -0.70 1.64
N GLU A 67 -1.06 0.34 0.91
CA GLU A 67 -0.14 1.22 0.20
C GLU A 67 -0.09 2.55 0.96
N VAL A 68 1.11 3.11 1.15
CA VAL A 68 1.32 4.42 1.75
C VAL A 68 2.00 5.32 0.74
N PHE A 69 1.44 6.50 0.54
CA PHE A 69 1.92 7.49 -0.40
C PHE A 69 2.93 8.40 0.30
N LEU A 70 4.18 8.35 -0.16
CA LEU A 70 5.27 9.18 0.34
C LEU A 70 5.23 10.56 -0.34
N PRO A 71 5.74 11.64 0.28
CA PRO A 71 5.70 12.99 -0.29
C PRO A 71 6.30 13.11 -1.70
N ALA A 72 7.29 12.28 -2.03
CA ALA A 72 7.91 12.29 -3.35
C ALA A 72 6.97 11.83 -4.49
N ILE A 73 5.82 11.21 -4.19
CA ILE A 73 4.84 10.77 -5.20
C ILE A 73 4.27 11.95 -6.00
N ASP A 74 4.24 13.15 -5.41
CA ASP A 74 3.71 14.35 -6.08
C ASP A 74 4.62 14.82 -7.22
N ASN A 75 5.84 14.27 -7.32
CA ASN A 75 6.81 14.57 -8.37
C ASN A 75 6.82 13.53 -9.52
N LEU A 76 5.93 12.54 -9.50
CA LEU A 76 5.83 11.49 -10.52
C LEU A 76 5.01 11.91 -11.75
#